data_AF-A0A5C8T2D8-F1
#
_entry.id   AF-A0A5C8T2D8-F1
#
_cell.length_a   1.000
_cell.length_b   1.000
_cell.length_c   1.000
_cell.angle_alpha   90.00
_cell.angle_beta   90.00
_cell.angle_gamma   90.00
#
_symmetry.space_group_name_H-M   'P 1'
#
loop_
_entity.id
_entity.type
_entity.pdbx_description
1 polymer ?
#
loop_
_entity_poly.entity_id
_entity_poly.type
_entity_poly.pdbx_seq_one_letter_code
_entity_poly.pdbx_strand_id
1 'polypeptide(L)' 'MKFGPVPVEAALGLIAAHTIKAGGATLRKGRTILAETVAGLEAEGVRDLVAVALEPGDVGEDAAAETLARHLAG' A
#
# COMPACT_ATOMS: atom_id res chain seq x y z
N MET A 1 -4.60 -12.91 -4.60
CA MET A 1 -4.65 -11.42 -4.66
C MET A 1 -6.08 -10.93 -4.89
N LYS A 2 -6.69 -10.23 -3.93
CA LYS A 2 -8.03 -9.61 -4.09
C LYS A 2 -7.87 -8.10 -4.29
N PHE A 3 -8.27 -7.60 -5.45
CA PHE A 3 -8.21 -6.19 -5.82
C PHE A 3 -9.61 -5.57 -5.75
N GLY A 4 -9.75 -4.40 -5.14
CA GLY A 4 -11.02 -3.68 -5.17
C GLY A 4 -11.07 -2.43 -4.28
N PRO A 5 -12.16 -1.65 -4.40
CA PRO A 5 -12.44 -0.58 -3.46
C PRO A 5 -12.73 -1.16 -2.08
N VAL A 6 -12.11 -0.58 -1.07
CA VAL A 6 -12.32 -0.89 0.35
C VAL A 6 -12.45 0.41 1.14
N PRO A 7 -13.21 0.40 2.25
CA PRO A 7 -13.16 1.49 3.22
C PRO A 7 -11.73 1.71 3.71
N VAL A 8 -11.33 2.97 3.93
CA VAL A 8 -9.98 3.33 4.40
C VAL A 8 -9.63 2.64 5.72
N GLU A 9 -10.60 2.47 6.61
CA GLU A 9 -10.51 1.73 7.88
C GLU A 9 -10.20 0.23 7.68
N ALA A 10 -10.69 -0.34 6.59
CA ALA A 10 -10.47 -1.75 6.22
C ALA A 10 -9.22 -1.92 5.33
N ALA A 11 -8.54 -0.83 4.99
CA ALA A 11 -7.38 -0.85 4.11
C ALA A 11 -6.07 -1.18 4.83
N LEU A 12 -6.05 -1.19 6.17
CA LEU A 12 -4.87 -1.48 6.97
C LEU A 12 -4.26 -2.85 6.61
N GLY A 13 -2.97 -2.86 6.28
CA GLY A 13 -2.23 -4.05 5.88
C GLY A 13 -2.43 -4.47 4.42
N LEU A 14 -3.32 -3.80 3.67
CA LEU A 14 -3.45 -3.98 2.22
C LEU A 14 -2.41 -3.16 1.47
N ILE A 15 -2.29 -3.37 0.17
CA ILE A 15 -1.40 -2.60 -0.70
C ILE A 15 -2.18 -1.59 -1.52
N ALA A 16 -1.67 -0.36 -1.58
CA ALA A 16 -2.25 0.70 -2.41
C ALA A 16 -2.18 0.33 -3.91
N ALA A 17 -3.34 0.25 -4.57
CA ALA A 17 -3.41 -0.07 -6.01
C ALA A 17 -2.88 1.05 -6.91
N HIS A 18 -2.97 2.30 -6.43
CA HIS A 18 -2.47 3.50 -7.10
C HIS A 18 -1.93 4.49 -6.07
N THR A 19 -1.27 5.54 -6.56
CA THR A 19 -0.85 6.63 -5.68
C THR A 19 -2.08 7.43 -5.24
N ILE A 20 -2.21 7.62 -3.93
CA ILE A 20 -3.26 8.41 -3.29
C ILE A 20 -2.58 9.66 -2.72
N LYS A 21 -3.13 10.82 -3.08
CA LYS A 21 -2.71 12.12 -2.55
C LYS A 21 -3.92 12.73 -1.88
N ALA A 22 -3.87 12.89 -0.57
CA ALA A 22 -4.93 13.51 0.20
C ALA A 22 -4.29 14.57 1.10
N GLY A 23 -4.51 15.84 0.78
CA GLY A 23 -3.86 17.00 1.43
C GLY A 23 -2.37 16.79 1.70
N GLY A 24 -2.00 16.58 2.96
CA GLY A 24 -0.63 16.36 3.42
C GLY A 24 -0.12 14.91 3.33
N ALA A 25 -0.99 13.93 3.13
CA ALA A 25 -0.65 12.52 3.05
C ALA A 25 -0.44 12.06 1.58
N THR A 26 0.69 11.41 1.32
CA THR A 26 0.96 10.75 0.03
C THR A 26 1.26 9.28 0.25
N LEU A 27 0.36 8.41 -0.21
CA LEU A 27 0.55 6.97 -0.24
C LEU A 27 0.88 6.55 -1.67
N ARG A 28 2.08 5.98 -1.88
CA ARG A 28 2.52 5.55 -3.20
C ARG A 28 1.91 4.19 -3.56
N LYS A 29 1.62 3.98 -4.85
CA LYS A 29 1.25 2.66 -5.38
C LYS A 29 2.25 1.58 -4.92
N GLY A 30 1.76 0.40 -4.59
CA GLY A 30 2.59 -0.75 -4.23
C GLY A 30 3.03 -0.76 -2.76
N ARG A 31 2.75 0.31 -1.99
CA ARG A 31 3.06 0.36 -0.56
C ARG A 31 1.95 -0.25 0.28
N THR A 32 2.38 -0.94 1.34
CA THR A 32 1.50 -1.38 2.42
C THR A 32 0.90 -0.17 3.12
N ILE A 33 -0.40 -0.23 3.36
CA ILE A 33 -1.17 0.78 4.05
C ILE A 33 -0.99 0.55 5.55
N LEU A 34 -0.38 1.52 6.22
CA LEU A 34 -0.09 1.47 7.65
C LEU A 34 -1.10 2.31 8.43
N ALA A 35 -1.17 2.11 9.76
CA ALA A 35 -2.15 2.79 10.61
C ALA A 35 -2.01 4.32 10.56
N GLU A 36 -0.78 4.84 10.49
CA GLU A 36 -0.52 6.27 10.33
C GLU A 36 -1.03 6.82 8.99
N THR A 37 -1.01 5.98 7.94
CA THR A 37 -1.52 6.37 6.62
C THR A 37 -3.05 6.36 6.62
N VAL A 38 -3.68 5.35 7.23
CA VAL A 38 -5.14 5.31 7.40
C VAL A 38 -5.62 6.56 8.14
N ALA A 39 -5.02 6.88 9.28
CA ALA A 39 -5.38 8.07 10.06
C ALA A 39 -5.17 9.38 9.26
N GLY A 40 -4.08 9.47 8.49
CA GLY A 40 -3.82 10.62 7.62
C GLY A 40 -4.84 10.76 6.49
N LEU A 41 -5.22 9.66 5.85
CA LEU A 41 -6.22 9.64 4.79
C LEU A 41 -7.63 9.96 5.33
N GLU A 42 -7.98 9.45 6.51
CA GLU A 42 -9.24 9.76 7.21
C GLU A 42 -9.34 11.24 7.59
N ALA A 43 -8.27 11.81 8.14
CA ALA A 43 -8.21 13.22 8.50
C ALA A 43 -8.41 14.15 7.29
N GLU A 44 -8.01 13.69 6.11
CA GLU A 44 -8.16 14.38 4.83
C GLU A 44 -9.49 14.07 4.14
N GLY A 45 -10.37 13.28 4.78
CA GLY A 45 -11.72 12.98 4.33
C GLY A 45 -11.82 11.85 3.30
N VAL A 46 -10.76 11.06 3.10
CA VAL A 46 -10.79 9.87 2.24
C VAL A 46 -11.57 8.77 2.96
N ARG A 47 -12.63 8.27 2.30
CA ARG A 47 -13.49 7.22 2.86
C ARG A 47 -13.24 5.85 2.25
N ASP A 48 -13.00 5.83 0.95
CA ASP A 48 -12.80 4.62 0.17
C ASP A 48 -11.55 4.77 -0.69
N LEU A 49 -10.81 3.68 -0.83
CA LEU A 49 -9.65 3.61 -1.70
C LEU A 49 -9.53 2.24 -2.35
N VAL A 50 -8.79 2.17 -3.46
CA VAL A 50 -8.55 0.89 -4.14
C VAL A 50 -7.28 0.27 -3.57
N ALA A 51 -7.43 -0.92 -2.99
CA ALA A 51 -6.33 -1.67 -2.40
C ALA A 51 -6.31 -3.13 -2.86
N VAL A 52 -5.19 -3.79 -2.55
CA VAL A 52 -4.93 -5.18 -2.87
C VAL A 52 -4.61 -5.95 -1.60
N ALA A 53 -5.39 -6.98 -1.32
CA ALA A 53 -5.03 -7.97 -0.31
C ALA A 53 -4.02 -8.95 -0.91
N LEU A 54 -2.80 -8.93 -0.34
CA LEU A 54 -1.79 -9.95 -0.58
C LEU A 54 -2.15 -11.21 0.21
N GLU A 55 -2.00 -12.38 -0.41
CA GLU A 55 -2.18 -13.66 0.29
C GLU A 55 -0.90 -14.06 1.03
N PRO A 56 -0.96 -14.88 2.09
CA PRO A 56 0.23 -15.39 2.77
C PRO A 56 1.13 -16.14 1.78
N GLY A 57 2.25 -15.53 1.39
CA GLY A 57 3.14 -16.03 0.33
C GLY A 57 3.44 -15.03 -0.79
N ASP A 58 2.70 -13.92 -0.86
CA ASP A 58 3.00 -12.82 -1.78
C ASP A 58 4.20 -12.02 -1.27
N VAL A 59 5.34 -12.19 -1.94
CA VAL A 59 6.53 -11.33 -1.77
C VAL A 59 6.25 -10.03 -2.50
N GLY A 60 6.17 -8.92 -1.77
CA GLY A 60 6.08 -7.60 -2.37
C GLY A 60 7.24 -7.35 -3.35
N GLU A 61 6.93 -6.83 -4.53
CA GLU A 61 7.86 -6.58 -5.64
C GLU A 61 9.10 -5.76 -5.19
N ASP A 62 8.94 -4.88 -4.20
CA ASP A 62 10.02 -4.09 -3.59
C ASP A 62 11.07 -4.97 -2.87
N ALA A 63 10.66 -6.03 -2.17
CA ALA A 63 11.57 -6.94 -1.47
C ALA A 63 12.32 -7.86 -2.45
N ALA A 64 11.68 -8.20 -3.57
CA ALA A 64 12.32 -8.94 -4.66
C ALA A 64 13.37 -8.07 -5.37
N ALA A 65 13.08 -6.79 -5.63
CA ALA A 65 14.02 -5.85 -6.22
C ALA A 65 15.22 -5.57 -5.31
N GLU A 66 15.02 -5.44 -4.00
CA GLU A 66 16.13 -5.24 -3.05
C GLU A 66 17.02 -6.50 -2.94
N THR A 67 16.43 -7.69 -3.01
CA THR A 67 17.17 -8.97 -3.05
C THR A 67 17.98 -9.11 -4.34
N LEU A 68 17.41 -8.72 -5.48
CA LEU A 68 18.08 -8.72 -6.78
C LEU A 68 19.24 -7.72 -6.82
N ALA A 69 19.06 -6.51 -6.28
CA ALA A 69 20.11 -5.49 -6.21
C ALA A 69 21.32 -5.96 -5.37
N ARG A 70 21.09 -6.72 -4.28
CA ARG A 70 22.18 -7.29 -3.47
C ARG A 70 22.93 -8.43 -4.16
N HIS A 71 22.30 -9.16 -5.09
CA HIS A 71 22.97 -10.24 -5.84
C HIS A 71 23.80 -9.73 -7.03
N LEU A 72 23.52 -8.54 -7.55
CA LEU A 72 24.21 -7.96 -8.71
C LEU A 72 25.36 -7.00 -8.35
N ALA A 73 25.55 -6.68 -7.07
CA ALA A 73 26.61 -5.80 -6.58
C ALA A 73 27.90 -6.56 -6.18
N GLY A 74 28.12 -7.75 -6.77
CA GLY A 74 29.39 -8.48 -6.68
C GLY A 74 30.47 -7.86 -7.55
#